data_AF-A0A2M7DT59-F1
#
_entry.id   AF-A0A2M7DT59-F1
#
_cell.length_a   1.000
_cell.length_b   1.000
_cell.length_c   1.000
_cell.angle_alpha   90.00
_cell.angle_beta   90.00
_cell.angle_gamma   90.00
#
_symmetry.space_group_name_H-M   'P 1'
#
loop_
_entity.id
_entity.type
_entity.pdbx_description
1 polymer ?
#
loop_
_entity_poly.entity_id
_entity_poly.type
_entity_poly.pdbx_seq_one_letter_code
_entity_poly.pdbx_strand_id
1 'polypeptide(L)'
;MMKDKNMVVKKEQKSDIDKKGYNTLLNDVKSILEKAKYQTYKAVDNLRVQTYWQVGERIVREELIHKDRADYGKRIAERLANDLSVTRALLFEIIQFYRAYPIVHTLRGQLSWSHYGSLIRIQGKVVREFYEGQTIQNNWRFILPLADLKIKYSLLNIEKNFLPKKR
;
A
#
# COMPACT_ATOMS: atom_id res chain seq x y z
N MET A 1 -16.95 24.94 -76.08
CA MET A 1 -18.19 25.20 -75.33
C MET A 1 -18.51 23.93 -74.54
N MET A 2 -18.79 24.04 -73.23
CA MET A 2 -19.15 22.99 -72.25
C MET A 2 -17.98 22.06 -71.80
N LYS A 3 -17.24 22.34 -70.72
CA LYS A 3 -17.48 22.34 -69.25
C LYS A 3 -17.55 20.93 -68.60
N ASP A 4 -16.47 20.64 -67.88
CA ASP A 4 -16.28 19.60 -66.87
C ASP A 4 -17.45 19.43 -65.89
N LYS A 5 -17.75 18.19 -65.53
CA LYS A 5 -18.30 17.83 -64.22
C LYS A 5 -17.69 16.51 -63.71
N ASN A 6 -16.44 16.61 -63.28
CA ASN A 6 -15.93 15.74 -62.21
C ASN A 6 -16.78 16.00 -60.96
N MET A 7 -17.79 15.15 -60.73
CA MET A 7 -18.54 15.15 -59.49
C MET A 7 -17.73 14.38 -58.45
N VAL A 8 -16.70 15.05 -57.93
CA VAL A 8 -16.05 14.67 -56.69
C VAL A 8 -17.10 14.80 -55.58
N VAL A 9 -17.70 13.69 -55.17
CA VAL A 9 -18.47 13.61 -53.93
C VAL A 9 -17.47 13.72 -52.77
N LYS A 10 -17.18 14.96 -52.39
CA LYS A 10 -16.33 15.33 -51.25
C LYS A 10 -17.09 15.06 -49.95
N LYS A 11 -16.60 14.07 -49.20
CA LYS A 11 -16.60 13.94 -47.73
C LYS A 11 -17.77 14.60 -46.97
N GLU A 12 -18.83 13.84 -46.74
CA GLU A 12 -19.66 14.01 -45.54
C GLU A 12 -19.18 13.02 -44.48
N GLN A 13 -18.27 13.47 -43.60
CA GLN A 13 -18.04 12.84 -42.30
C GLN A 13 -17.46 13.92 -41.37
N LYS A 14 -18.33 14.80 -40.89
CA LYS A 14 -18.13 15.54 -39.64
C LYS A 14 -19.29 15.12 -38.74
N SER A 15 -19.05 14.16 -37.86
CA SER A 15 -20.00 13.85 -36.80
C SER A 15 -20.01 15.02 -35.81
N ASP A 16 -21.07 15.84 -35.85
CA ASP A 16 -21.41 16.77 -34.78
C ASP A 16 -21.84 15.95 -33.55
N ILE A 17 -20.87 15.36 -32.87
CA ILE A 17 -21.10 14.81 -31.55
C ILE A 17 -21.35 16.02 -30.64
N ASP A 18 -22.52 16.08 -29.99
CA ASP A 18 -22.81 17.09 -28.98
C ASP A 18 -21.66 17.11 -27.96
N LYS A 19 -20.84 18.16 -28.02
CA LYS A 19 -19.61 18.28 -27.24
C LYS A 19 -19.90 18.19 -25.74
N LYS A 20 -21.07 18.68 -25.30
CA LYS A 20 -21.44 18.65 -23.89
C LYS A 20 -21.82 17.24 -23.45
N GLY A 21 -22.74 16.58 -24.16
CA GLY A 21 -23.13 15.21 -23.89
C GLY A 21 -21.97 14.22 -23.96
N TYR A 22 -21.08 14.38 -24.94
CA TYR A 22 -19.89 13.54 -25.05
C TYR A 22 -18.89 13.75 -23.91
N ASN A 23 -18.65 14.99 -23.49
CA ASN A 23 -17.75 15.26 -22.37
C ASN A 23 -18.29 14.67 -21.06
N THR A 24 -19.60 14.72 -20.83
CA THR A 24 -20.24 14.04 -19.69
C THR A 24 -20.02 12.53 -19.76
N LEU A 25 -20.38 11.90 -20.90
CA LEU A 25 -20.17 10.46 -21.10
C LEU A 25 -18.70 10.05 -20.93
N LEU A 26 -17.77 10.84 -21.47
CA LEU A 26 -16.33 10.59 -21.36
C LEU A 26 -15.88 10.61 -19.89
N ASN A 27 -16.37 11.57 -19.10
CA ASN A 27 -16.04 11.66 -17.67
C ASN A 27 -16.65 10.49 -16.89
N ASP A 28 -17.86 10.07 -17.21
CA ASP A 28 -18.52 8.93 -16.57
C ASP A 28 -17.76 7.62 -16.87
N VAL A 29 -17.40 7.39 -18.13
CA VAL A 29 -16.60 6.23 -18.54
C VAL A 29 -15.23 6.23 -17.86
N LYS A 30 -14.54 7.38 -17.81
CA LYS A 30 -13.27 7.52 -17.08
C LYS A 30 -13.43 7.18 -15.60
N SER A 31 -14.48 7.69 -14.96
CA SER A 31 -14.77 7.45 -13.55
C SER A 31 -15.01 5.96 -13.26
N ILE A 32 -15.77 5.27 -14.12
CA ILE A 32 -16.02 3.83 -14.01
C ILE A 32 -14.71 3.04 -14.10
N LEU A 33 -13.87 3.35 -15.09
CA LEU A 33 -12.59 2.68 -15.30
C LEU A 33 -11.63 2.91 -14.12
N GLU A 34 -11.51 4.14 -13.65
CA GLU A 34 -10.65 4.46 -12.50
C GLU A 34 -11.13 3.81 -11.21
N LYS A 35 -12.46 3.74 -11.00
CA LYS A 35 -13.04 3.04 -9.85
C LYS A 35 -12.73 1.54 -9.88
N ALA A 36 -12.91 0.89 -11.03
CA ALA A 36 -12.59 -0.54 -11.19
C ALA A 36 -11.11 -0.82 -10.94
N LYS A 37 -10.23 0.02 -11.51
CA LYS A 37 -8.78 -0.05 -11.30
C LYS A 37 -8.41 0.09 -9.83
N TYR A 38 -8.94 1.11 -9.15
CA TYR A 38 -8.71 1.33 -7.71
C TYR A 38 -9.17 0.14 -6.86
N GLN A 39 -10.38 -0.37 -7.11
CA GLN A 39 -10.92 -1.52 -6.38
C GLN A 39 -10.06 -2.78 -6.57
N THR A 40 -9.56 -2.99 -7.80
CA THR A 40 -8.69 -4.12 -8.13
C THR A 40 -7.39 -4.05 -7.35
N TYR A 41 -6.69 -2.91 -7.39
CA TYR A 41 -5.44 -2.75 -6.63
C TYR A 41 -5.66 -2.90 -5.13
N LYS A 42 -6.74 -2.33 -4.59
CA LYS A 42 -7.08 -2.46 -3.17
C LYS A 42 -7.33 -3.91 -2.77
N ALA A 43 -8.06 -4.67 -3.58
CA ALA A 43 -8.30 -6.09 -3.33
C ALA A 43 -7.00 -6.90 -3.33
N VAL A 44 -6.13 -6.67 -4.33
CA VAL A 44 -4.82 -7.32 -4.45
C VAL A 44 -3.93 -7.00 -3.24
N ASP A 45 -3.88 -5.73 -2.83
CA ASP A 45 -3.06 -5.33 -1.69
C ASP A 45 -3.58 -5.90 -0.37
N ASN A 46 -4.90 -5.93 -0.16
CA ASN A 46 -5.48 -6.53 1.03
C ASN A 46 -5.17 -8.04 1.11
N LEU A 47 -5.31 -8.75 -0.02
CA LEU A 47 -4.96 -10.16 -0.08
C LEU A 47 -3.46 -10.38 0.18
N ARG A 48 -2.60 -9.52 -0.37
CA ARG A 48 -1.15 -9.55 -0.12
C ARG A 48 -0.83 -9.37 1.36
N VAL A 49 -1.42 -8.37 2.02
CA VAL A 49 -1.22 -8.11 3.46
C VAL A 49 -1.64 -9.31 4.29
N GLN A 50 -2.81 -9.90 4.02
CA GLN A 50 -3.30 -11.08 4.73
C GLN A 50 -2.38 -12.29 4.51
N THR A 51 -1.99 -12.54 3.26
CA THR A 51 -1.09 -13.64 2.90
C THR A 51 0.25 -13.50 3.62
N TYR A 52 0.84 -12.30 3.60
CA TYR A 52 2.11 -12.05 4.27
C TYR A 52 1.98 -12.17 5.79
N TRP A 53 0.86 -11.75 6.37
CA TRP A 53 0.61 -11.99 7.80
C TRP A 53 0.60 -13.50 8.12
N GLN A 54 -0.11 -14.31 7.34
CA GLN A 54 -0.19 -15.76 7.53
C GLN A 54 1.17 -16.46 7.35
N VAL A 55 1.95 -16.04 6.35
CA VAL A 55 3.31 -16.56 6.14
C VAL A 55 4.21 -16.20 7.32
N GLY A 56 4.18 -14.95 7.77
CA GLY A 56 4.96 -14.50 8.93
C GLY A 56 4.58 -15.26 10.21
N GLU A 57 3.28 -15.45 10.44
CA GLU A 57 2.75 -16.25 11.56
C GLU A 57 3.31 -17.67 11.52
N ARG A 58 3.18 -18.35 10.38
CA ARG A 58 3.61 -19.75 10.23
C ARG A 58 5.11 -19.92 10.45
N ILE A 59 5.93 -18.99 9.92
CA ILE A 59 7.38 -19.02 10.10
C ILE A 59 7.75 -18.77 11.55
N VAL A 60 7.20 -17.73 12.17
CA VAL A 60 7.51 -17.42 13.58
C VAL A 60 7.06 -18.56 14.49
N ARG A 61 5.91 -19.19 14.23
CA ARG A 61 5.49 -20.39 14.97
C ARG A 61 6.54 -21.51 14.90
N GLU A 62 7.12 -21.74 13.73
CA GLU A 62 8.21 -22.73 13.55
C GLU A 62 9.47 -22.34 14.33
N GLU A 63 9.85 -21.05 14.29
CA GLU A 63 10.98 -20.54 15.06
C GLU A 63 10.77 -20.75 16.57
N LEU A 64 9.54 -20.56 17.06
CA LEU A 64 9.20 -20.72 18.47
C LEU A 64 9.31 -22.19 18.94
N ILE A 65 9.13 -23.16 18.05
CA ILE A 65 9.31 -24.60 18.35
C ILE A 65 10.80 -24.96 18.48
N HIS A 66 11.67 -24.24 17.80
CA HIS A 66 13.11 -24.51 17.73
C HIS A 66 13.97 -23.44 18.42
N LYS A 67 13.41 -22.76 19.44
CA LYS A 67 14.06 -21.64 20.18
C LYS A 67 15.44 -21.95 20.73
N ASP A 68 15.69 -23.21 21.09
CA ASP A 68 16.95 -23.64 21.70
C ASP A 68 18.11 -23.68 20.67
N ARG A 69 17.81 -23.52 19.38
CA ARG A 69 18.79 -23.52 18.30
C ARG A 69 19.11 -22.09 17.90
N ALA A 70 20.27 -21.61 18.34
CA ALA A 70 20.85 -20.37 17.84
C ALA A 70 20.85 -20.36 16.29
N ASP A 71 20.54 -19.20 15.72
CA ASP A 71 20.48 -18.93 14.27
C ASP A 71 19.45 -19.72 13.47
N TYR A 72 18.56 -20.51 14.10
CA TYR A 72 17.54 -21.28 13.38
C TYR A 72 16.62 -20.39 12.55
N GLY A 73 16.11 -19.30 13.13
CA GLY A 73 15.24 -18.35 12.42
C GLY A 73 15.88 -17.71 11.19
N LYS A 74 17.18 -17.40 11.26
CA LYS A 74 17.91 -16.87 10.11
C LYS A 74 18.04 -17.91 9.01
N ARG A 75 18.44 -19.14 9.34
CA ARG A 75 18.63 -20.23 8.38
C ARG A 75 17.33 -20.63 7.69
N ILE A 76 16.21 -20.72 8.43
CA ILE A 76 14.92 -21.07 7.83
C ILE A 76 14.44 -19.97 6.87
N ALA A 77 14.58 -18.70 7.24
CA ALA A 77 14.24 -17.59 6.36
C ALA A 77 15.09 -17.58 5.09
N GLU A 78 16.39 -17.84 5.18
CA GLU A 78 17.29 -17.93 4.02
C GLU A 78 16.93 -19.09 3.09
N ARG A 79 16.62 -20.27 3.66
CA ARG A 79 16.22 -21.45 2.89
C ARG A 79 14.86 -21.24 2.21
N LEU A 80 13.86 -20.74 2.95
CA LEU A 80 12.55 -20.42 2.40
C LEU A 80 12.64 -19.38 1.28
N ALA A 81 13.54 -18.39 1.39
CA ALA A 81 13.73 -17.39 0.33
C ALA A 81 14.16 -18.05 -0.98
N ASN A 82 15.10 -18.99 -0.90
CA ASN A 82 15.59 -19.75 -2.04
C ASN A 82 14.50 -20.67 -2.62
N ASP A 83 13.89 -21.50 -1.77
CA ASP A 83 12.90 -22.50 -2.18
C ASP A 83 11.64 -21.86 -2.80
N LEU A 84 11.23 -20.68 -2.31
CA LEU A 84 10.07 -19.95 -2.84
C LEU A 84 10.43 -18.95 -3.95
N SER A 85 11.71 -18.83 -4.33
CA SER A 85 12.19 -17.84 -5.30
C SER A 85 11.81 -16.39 -4.95
N VAL A 86 11.85 -16.05 -3.66
CA VAL A 86 11.60 -14.69 -3.15
C VAL A 86 12.88 -14.08 -2.58
N THR A 87 12.92 -12.75 -2.48
CA THR A 87 14.09 -12.11 -1.89
C THR A 87 14.16 -12.39 -0.39
N ARG A 88 15.37 -12.58 0.13
CA ARG A 88 15.60 -12.69 1.58
C ARG A 88 15.02 -11.50 2.34
N ALA A 89 15.20 -10.30 1.80
CA ALA A 89 14.67 -9.06 2.36
C ALA A 89 13.15 -9.13 2.56
N LEU A 90 12.40 -9.61 1.56
CA LEU A 90 10.95 -9.75 1.66
C LEU A 90 10.54 -10.70 2.79
N LEU A 91 11.19 -11.87 2.91
CA LEU A 91 10.87 -12.79 4.01
C LEU A 91 11.20 -12.21 5.38
N PHE A 92 12.32 -11.50 5.52
CA PHE A 92 12.62 -10.80 6.78
C PHE A 92 11.60 -9.69 7.08
N GLU A 93 11.11 -8.96 6.08
CA GLU A 93 10.04 -7.97 6.26
C GLU A 93 8.72 -8.65 6.67
N ILE A 94 8.37 -9.78 6.07
CA ILE A 94 7.18 -10.58 6.43
C ILE A 94 7.26 -11.07 7.89
N ILE A 95 8.40 -11.59 8.33
CA ILE A 95 8.63 -12.03 9.71
C ILE A 95 8.52 -10.85 10.68
N GLN A 96 9.17 -9.72 10.35
CA GLN A 96 9.09 -8.50 11.14
C GLN A 96 7.66 -7.96 11.21
N PHE A 97 6.92 -8.04 10.11
CA PHE A 97 5.53 -7.62 10.04
C PHE A 97 4.65 -8.40 11.00
N TYR A 98 4.75 -9.73 11.04
CA TYR A 98 4.01 -10.52 12.01
C TYR A 98 4.40 -10.19 13.46
N ARG A 99 5.70 -10.05 13.76
CA ARG A 99 6.16 -9.65 15.11
C ARG A 99 5.66 -8.27 15.52
N ALA A 100 5.54 -7.35 14.56
CA ALA A 100 5.03 -6.01 14.73
C ALA A 100 3.51 -5.96 14.92
N TYR A 101 2.77 -6.88 14.29
CA TYR A 101 1.32 -6.97 14.27
C TYR A 101 0.86 -8.42 14.53
N PRO A 102 1.04 -8.95 15.75
CA PRO A 102 0.77 -10.36 16.04
C PRO A 102 -0.72 -10.72 16.02
N ILE A 103 -1.59 -9.72 15.92
CA ILE A 103 -3.04 -9.87 15.98
C ILE A 103 -3.64 -9.44 14.64
N VAL A 104 -4.16 -10.39 13.85
CA VAL A 104 -4.65 -10.11 12.49
C VAL A 104 -5.76 -9.05 12.43
N HIS A 105 -6.61 -8.98 13.46
CA HIS A 105 -7.73 -8.04 13.50
C HIS A 105 -7.31 -6.58 13.75
N THR A 106 -6.04 -6.33 14.10
CA THR A 106 -5.52 -4.96 14.21
C THR A 106 -5.06 -4.40 12.86
N LEU A 107 -5.00 -5.24 11.82
CA LEU A 107 -4.67 -4.80 10.47
C LEU A 107 -5.79 -3.93 9.89
N ARG A 108 -5.40 -2.93 9.11
CA ARG A 108 -6.28 -1.93 8.49
C ARG A 108 -6.40 -2.23 7.01
N GLY A 109 -7.61 -2.60 6.56
CA GLY A 109 -7.88 -2.86 5.13
C GLY A 109 -7.79 -1.63 4.21
N GLN A 110 -7.44 -0.47 4.76
CA GLN A 110 -7.08 0.75 4.03
C GLN A 110 -5.59 0.79 3.66
N LEU A 111 -4.75 0.01 4.34
CA LEU A 111 -3.30 0.06 4.19
C LEU A 111 -2.79 -1.08 3.32
N SER A 112 -2.11 -0.71 2.22
CA SER A 112 -1.37 -1.64 1.37
C SER A 112 -0.07 -2.14 2.01
N TRP A 113 0.55 -3.15 1.39
CA TRP A 113 1.86 -3.68 1.82
C TRP A 113 2.93 -2.59 1.91
N SER A 114 2.95 -1.63 0.98
CA SER A 114 3.93 -0.54 1.01
C SER A 114 3.83 0.31 2.28
N HIS A 115 2.61 0.51 2.82
CA HIS A 115 2.43 1.19 4.10
C HIS A 115 3.02 0.36 5.24
N TYR A 116 2.70 -0.93 5.29
CA TYR A 116 3.21 -1.83 6.31
C TYR A 116 4.74 -1.95 6.26
N GLY A 117 5.34 -2.06 5.07
CA GLY A 117 6.79 -2.08 4.89
C GLY A 117 7.50 -0.85 5.47
N SER A 118 6.85 0.33 5.43
CA SER A 118 7.36 1.52 6.13
C SER A 118 7.07 1.49 7.63
N LEU A 119 5.86 1.08 8.05
CA LEU A 119 5.46 1.05 9.46
C LEU A 119 6.27 0.07 10.31
N ILE A 120 6.68 -1.08 9.77
CA ILE A 120 7.48 -2.06 10.49
C ILE A 120 8.88 -1.55 10.84
N ARG A 121 9.37 -0.52 10.13
CA ARG A 121 10.66 0.14 10.40
C ARG A 121 10.56 1.17 11.53
N ILE A 122 9.34 1.56 11.92
CA ILE A 122 9.09 2.49 13.03
C ILE A 122 9.21 1.73 14.35
N GLN A 123 10.10 2.22 15.21
CA GLN A 123 10.29 1.72 16.56
C GLN A 123 9.19 2.26 17.49
N GLY A 124 8.66 1.40 18.35
CA GLY A 124 7.60 1.75 19.30
C GLY A 124 6.19 1.62 18.70
N LYS A 125 5.33 0.89 19.43
CA LYS A 125 3.93 0.63 19.03
C LYS A 125 3.11 1.93 18.92
N VAL A 126 3.24 2.83 19.89
CA VAL A 126 2.47 4.08 19.94
C VAL A 126 2.75 4.98 18.74
N VAL A 127 4.04 5.15 18.40
CA VAL A 127 4.46 5.96 17.26
C VAL A 127 3.94 5.34 15.95
N ARG A 128 4.05 4.02 15.82
CA ARG A 128 3.53 3.28 14.66
C ARG A 128 2.01 3.46 14.49
N GLU A 129 1.24 3.32 15.56
CA GLU A 129 -0.22 3.50 15.55
C GLU A 129 -0.62 4.95 15.21
N PHE A 130 0.16 5.94 15.66
CA PHE A 130 -0.04 7.32 15.26
C PHE A 130 0.10 7.50 13.74
N TYR A 131 1.18 6.99 13.14
CA TYR A 131 1.37 7.08 11.69
C TYR A 131 0.35 6.26 10.90
N GLU A 132 -0.10 5.12 11.44
CA GLU A 132 -1.20 4.35 10.89
C GLU A 132 -2.45 5.21 10.75
N GLY A 133 -2.85 5.88 11.85
CA GLY A 133 -3.99 6.80 11.87
C GLY A 133 -3.83 7.97 10.91
N GLN A 134 -2.66 8.63 10.91
CA GLN A 134 -2.37 9.75 10.00
C GLN A 134 -2.43 9.34 8.52
N THR A 135 -1.91 8.16 8.19
CA THR A 135 -1.91 7.62 6.82
C THR A 135 -3.33 7.41 6.32
N ILE A 136 -4.19 6.84 7.16
CA ILE A 136 -5.61 6.59 6.82
C ILE A 136 -6.36 7.92 6.70
N GLN A 137 -6.19 8.83 7.66
CA GLN A 137 -6.89 10.11 7.70
C GLN A 137 -6.57 10.99 6.48
N ASN A 138 -5.30 11.00 6.06
CA ASN A 138 -4.84 11.86 4.97
C ASN A 138 -4.73 11.13 3.62
N ASN A 139 -5.11 9.85 3.57
CA ASN A 139 -5.03 9.00 2.37
C ASN A 139 -3.63 9.03 1.72
N TRP A 140 -2.58 8.99 2.54
CA TRP A 140 -1.21 9.00 2.06
C TRP A 140 -0.93 7.75 1.23
N ARG A 141 -0.28 7.91 0.07
CA ARG A 141 0.08 6.78 -0.81
C ARG A 141 1.33 6.04 -0.35
N PHE A 142 2.21 6.74 0.36
CA PHE A 142 3.49 6.23 0.86
C PHE A 142 3.81 6.89 2.18
N ILE A 143 4.31 6.09 3.13
CA ILE A 143 4.95 6.59 4.34
C ILE A 143 6.43 6.67 3.99
N LEU A 144 6.91 7.81 3.50
CA LEU A 144 8.34 7.99 3.24
C LEU A 144 9.13 7.86 4.56
N PRO A 145 10.41 7.44 4.53
CA PRO A 145 11.29 7.44 5.70
C PRO A 145 11.55 8.84 6.33
N LEU A 146 10.81 9.87 5.93
CA LEU A 146 10.99 11.28 6.28
C LEU A 146 9.75 11.86 6.96
N ALA A 147 9.24 11.16 7.97
CA ALA A 147 8.60 11.85 9.08
C ALA A 147 9.63 12.62 9.97
N ASP A 148 10.91 12.58 9.58
CA ASP A 148 12.07 12.94 10.39
C ASP A 148 12.33 14.46 10.54
N LEU A 149 11.54 15.33 9.89
CA LEU A 149 11.59 16.78 10.17
C LEU A 149 10.25 17.32 10.67
N LYS A 150 9.17 17.29 9.87
CA LYS A 150 7.89 17.89 10.31
C LYS A 150 7.23 17.17 11.49
N ILE A 151 7.39 15.84 11.59
CA ILE A 151 6.74 15.06 12.64
C ILE A 151 7.63 14.92 13.88
N LYS A 152 8.97 14.92 13.73
CA LYS A 152 9.89 15.11 14.86
C LYS A 152 9.58 16.41 15.63
N TYR A 153 9.34 17.53 14.94
CA TYR A 153 8.94 18.80 15.59
C TYR A 153 7.56 18.75 16.27
N SER A 154 6.58 18.03 15.71
CA SER A 154 5.26 17.92 16.33
C SER A 154 5.21 16.87 17.46
N LEU A 155 5.97 15.78 17.37
CA LEU A 155 6.13 14.79 18.44
C LEU A 155 6.92 15.35 19.64
N LEU A 156 7.97 16.18 19.42
CA LEU A 156 8.66 16.92 20.49
C LEU A 156 7.73 17.85 21.28
N ASN A 157 6.68 18.37 20.65
CA ASN A 157 5.66 19.19 21.31
C ASN A 157 4.57 18.36 21.98
N ILE A 158 4.28 17.15 21.51
CA ILE A 158 3.28 16.25 22.10
C ILE A 158 3.85 15.51 23.32
N GLU A 159 5.10 15.04 23.28
CA GLU A 159 5.76 14.38 24.43
C GLU A 159 5.87 15.31 25.65
N LYS A 160 6.12 16.61 25.45
CA LYS A 160 6.12 17.62 26.54
C LYS A 160 4.74 17.81 27.20
N ASN A 161 3.66 17.54 26.49
CA ASN A 161 2.29 17.73 26.98
C ASN A 161 1.65 16.45 27.54
N PHE A 162 2.27 15.28 27.34
CA PHE A 162 1.75 13.99 27.80
C PHE A 162 2.59 13.33 28.91
N LEU A 163 3.75 13.88 29.28
CA LEU A 163 4.46 13.43 30.48
C LEU A 163 3.85 14.08 31.72
N PRO A 164 3.52 13.31 32.78
CA PRO A 164 3.03 13.88 34.03
C PRO A 164 4.07 14.84 34.58
N LYS A 165 3.67 16.09 34.86
CA LYS A 165 4.51 17.05 35.56
C LYS A 165 4.94 16.41 36.88
N LYS A 166 6.23 16.06 37.00
CA LYS A 166 6.82 15.69 38.28
C LYS A 166 6.62 16.89 39.21
N ARG A 167 5.93 16.64 40.33
CA ARG A 167 5.82 17.60 41.43
C ARG A 167 7.18 17.85 42.04
#